data_AF-A0A969VFZ5-F1
#
_entry.id   AF-A0A969VFZ5-F1
#
_cell.length_a   1.000
_cell.length_b   1.000
_cell.length_c   1.000
_cell.angle_alpha   90.00
_cell.angle_beta   90.00
_cell.angle_gamma   90.00
#
_symmetry.space_group_name_H-M   'P 1'
#
loop_
_entity.id
_entity.type
_entity.pdbx_description
1 polymer ?
#
loop_
_entity_poly.entity_id
_entity_poly.type
_entity_poly.pdbx_seq_one_letter_code
_entity_poly.pdbx_strand_id
1 'polypeptide(L)'
;GLYNSQGNYGKAEPLYVRSLAIFEKVFGREHPNVAVSLSNLALYYWGKGDINRATDYLNRGVGVEEKNLQLIYAVGSEQKKAKLCPNLHCKN
;
A
#
# COMPACT_ATOMS: atom_id res chain seq x y z
N GLY A 1 -16.91 -13.01 -3.29
CA GLY A 1 -15.94 -13.76 -2.46
C GLY A 1 -16.69 -14.54 -1.40
N LEU A 2 -16.30 -15.80 -1.15
CA LEU A 2 -17.03 -16.79 -0.34
C LEU A 2 -17.39 -16.32 1.09
N TYR A 3 -16.69 -15.31 1.64
CA TYR A 3 -16.95 -14.73 2.96
C TYR A 3 -18.09 -13.69 2.99
N ASN A 4 -18.63 -13.28 1.83
CA ASN A 4 -19.67 -12.25 1.78
C ASN A 4 -21.08 -12.77 2.13
N SER A 5 -21.29 -14.10 2.19
CA SER A 5 -22.64 -14.68 2.28
C SER A 5 -23.03 -15.26 3.65
N GLN A 6 -22.16 -15.23 4.67
CA GLN A 6 -22.40 -15.99 5.92
C GLN A 6 -22.45 -15.16 7.22
N GLY A 7 -22.41 -13.82 7.17
CA GLY A 7 -22.51 -13.01 8.39
C GLY A 7 -21.34 -13.18 9.39
N ASN A 8 -20.31 -13.96 9.04
CA ASN A 8 -19.19 -14.30 9.92
C ASN A 8 -18.05 -13.26 9.81
N TYR A 9 -18.42 -11.98 9.72
CA TYR A 9 -17.49 -10.87 9.59
C TYR A 9 -16.53 -10.78 10.79
N GLY A 10 -16.95 -11.20 11.98
CA GLY A 10 -16.14 -11.09 13.21
C GLY A 10 -14.78 -11.81 13.17
N LYS A 11 -14.62 -12.86 12.35
CA LYS A 11 -13.34 -13.58 12.23
C LYS A 11 -12.39 -13.00 11.18
N ALA A 12 -12.88 -12.16 10.27
CA ALA A 12 -12.08 -11.64 9.16
C ALA A 12 -11.12 -10.52 9.60
N GLU A 13 -11.58 -9.64 10.49
CA GLU A 13 -10.80 -8.51 11.02
C GLU A 13 -9.44 -8.91 11.63
N PRO A 14 -9.37 -9.87 12.59
CA PRO A 14 -8.08 -10.26 13.15
C PRO A 14 -7.14 -10.88 12.10
N LEU A 15 -7.66 -11.55 11.07
CA LEU A 15 -6.86 -12.10 10.00
C LEU A 15 -6.26 -10.99 9.12
N TYR A 16 -7.06 -10.00 8.74
CA TYR A 16 -6.59 -8.87 7.94
C TYR A 16 -5.61 -7.98 8.70
N VAL A 17 -5.86 -7.70 9.99
CA VAL A 17 -4.92 -6.93 10.83
C VAL A 17 -3.59 -7.68 11.00
N ARG A 18 -3.64 -9.01 11.21
CA ARG A 18 -2.42 -9.82 11.29
C ARG A 18 -1.66 -9.83 9.96
N SER A 19 -2.36 -9.94 8.83
CA SER A 19 -1.74 -9.87 7.50
C SER A 19 -1.03 -8.53 7.29
N LEU A 20 -1.68 -7.42 7.65
CA LEU A 20 -1.11 -6.09 7.55
C LEU A 20 0.17 -5.98 8.37
N ALA A 21 0.15 -6.42 9.62
CA ALA A 21 1.31 -6.38 10.50
C ALA A 21 2.49 -7.21 9.96
N ILE A 22 2.22 -8.39 9.39
CA ILE A 22 3.25 -9.22 8.76
C ILE A 22 3.85 -8.51 7.55
N PHE A 23 3.02 -7.94 6.67
CA PHE A 23 3.52 -7.25 5.48
C PHE A 23 4.31 -5.98 5.82
N GLU A 24 3.85 -5.19 6.78
CA GLU A 24 4.61 -4.03 7.26
C GLU A 24 5.98 -4.45 7.82
N LYS A 25 6.04 -5.58 8.53
CA LYS A 25 7.30 -6.08 9.11
C LYS A 25 8.24 -6.68 8.07
N VAL A 26 7.72 -7.45 7.12
CA VAL A 26 8.52 -8.19 6.13
C VAL A 26 8.96 -7.29 4.99
N PHE A 27 8.06 -6.42 4.51
CA PHE A 27 8.29 -5.64 3.30
C PHE A 27 8.50 -4.14 3.58
N GLY A 28 8.18 -3.67 4.78
CA GLY A 28 8.16 -2.24 5.10
C GLY A 28 6.81 -1.60 4.79
N ARG A 29 6.54 -0.47 5.44
CA ARG A 29 5.23 0.20 5.44
C ARG A 29 4.81 0.77 4.10
N GLU A 30 5.75 1.00 3.20
CA GLU A 30 5.53 1.59 1.88
C GLU A 30 5.47 0.55 0.75
N HIS A 31 5.50 -0.75 1.06
CA HIS A 31 5.49 -1.77 0.02
C HIS A 31 4.10 -1.92 -0.64
N PRO A 32 3.99 -2.18 -1.95
CA PRO A 32 2.69 -2.38 -2.62
C PRO A 32 1.79 -3.44 -1.97
N ASN A 33 2.36 -4.51 -1.44
CA ASN A 33 1.60 -5.54 -0.69
C ASN A 33 0.95 -4.99 0.60
N VAL A 34 1.51 -3.95 1.22
CA VAL A 34 0.87 -3.25 2.34
C VAL A 34 -0.37 -2.51 1.85
N ALA A 35 -0.32 -1.83 0.70
CA ALA A 35 -1.49 -1.18 0.10
C ALA A 35 -2.63 -2.18 -0.17
N VAL A 36 -2.31 -3.35 -0.74
CA VAL A 36 -3.31 -4.42 -0.97
C VAL A 36 -3.97 -4.87 0.34
N SER A 37 -3.18 -5.05 1.41
CA SER A 37 -3.74 -5.44 2.71
C SER A 37 -4.60 -4.35 3.35
N LEU A 38 -4.26 -3.08 3.15
CA LEU A 38 -5.06 -1.93 3.59
C LEU A 38 -6.39 -1.87 2.83
N SER A 39 -6.39 -2.07 1.51
CA SER A 39 -7.62 -2.12 0.70
C SER A 39 -8.57 -3.24 1.13
N ASN A 40 -8.04 -4.40 1.54
CA ASN A 40 -8.85 -5.49 2.08
C ASN A 40 -9.51 -5.15 3.43
N LEU A 41 -8.81 -4.43 4.32
CA LEU A 41 -9.40 -3.90 5.54
C LEU A 41 -10.47 -2.85 5.23
N ALA A 42 -10.23 -1.97 4.25
CA ALA A 42 -11.20 -0.98 3.83
C ALA A 42 -12.51 -1.63 3.33
N LEU A 43 -12.41 -2.63 2.45
CA LEU A 43 -13.55 -3.42 1.95
C LEU A 43 -14.30 -4.13 3.09
N TYR A 44 -13.57 -4.69 4.06
CA TYR A 44 -14.17 -5.33 5.22
C TYR A 44 -15.00 -4.33 6.07
N TYR A 45 -14.43 -3.17 6.38
CA TYR A 45 -15.13 -2.14 7.17
C TYR A 45 -16.29 -1.49 6.41
N TRP A 46 -16.15 -1.32 5.10
CA TRP A 46 -17.24 -0.88 4.23
C TRP A 46 -18.42 -1.86 4.28
N GLY A 47 -18.15 -3.17 4.19
CA GLY A 47 -19.18 -4.21 4.32
C GLY A 47 -19.85 -4.26 5.69
N LYS A 48 -19.18 -3.74 6.74
CA LYS A 48 -19.76 -3.56 8.08
C LYS A 48 -20.53 -2.24 8.27
N GLY A 49 -20.49 -1.34 7.28
CA GLY A 49 -21.04 0.02 7.40
C GLY A 49 -20.19 0.99 8.21
N ASP A 50 -18.97 0.62 8.59
CA ASP A 50 -18.03 1.53 9.26
C ASP A 50 -17.23 2.32 8.20
N ILE A 51 -17.90 3.34 7.66
CA ILE A 51 -17.36 4.15 6.56
C ILE A 51 -16.11 4.92 6.97
N ASN A 52 -16.02 5.33 8.24
CA ASN A 52 -14.86 6.06 8.77
C ASN A 52 -13.61 5.19 8.75
N ARG A 53 -13.68 3.98 9.31
CA ARG A 53 -12.53 3.04 9.26
C ARG A 53 -12.21 2.62 7.83
N ALA A 54 -13.22 2.39 7.00
CA ALA A 54 -13.00 2.06 5.60
C ALA A 54 -12.18 3.14 4.87
N THR A 55 -12.56 4.40 5.08
CA THR A 55 -11.90 5.56 4.47
C THR A 55 -10.48 5.75 4.96
N ASP A 56 -10.23 5.58 6.27
CA ASP A 56 -8.88 5.66 6.85
C ASP A 56 -7.92 4.64 6.22
N TYR A 57 -8.35 3.37 6.13
CA TYR A 57 -7.54 2.33 5.49
C TYR A 57 -7.30 2.60 4.00
N LEU A 58 -8.31 3.09 3.28
CA LEU A 58 -8.19 3.40 1.86
C LEU A 58 -7.20 4.56 1.63
N ASN A 59 -7.33 5.65 2.38
CA ASN A 59 -6.43 6.80 2.30
C ASN A 59 -4.98 6.39 2.59
N ARG A 60 -4.79 5.53 3.59
CA ARG A 60 -3.47 5.00 3.91
C ARG A 60 -2.91 4.14 2.78
N GLY A 61 -3.75 3.31 2.12
CA GLY A 61 -3.35 2.50 0.97
C GLY A 61 -2.93 3.35 -0.23
N VAL A 62 -3.72 4.38 -0.55
CA VAL A 62 -3.39 5.35 -1.61
C VAL A 62 -2.07 6.06 -1.32
N GLY A 63 -1.83 6.50 -0.08
CA GLY A 63 -0.56 7.14 0.29
C GLY A 63 0.67 6.23 0.09
N VAL A 64 0.52 4.92 0.24
CA VAL A 64 1.58 3.94 -0.06
C VAL A 64 1.84 3.87 -1.57
N GLU A 65 0.80 3.82 -2.40
CA GLU A 65 0.94 3.80 -3.86
C GLU A 65 1.53 5.10 -4.39
N GLU A 66 1.11 6.25 -3.85
CA GLU A 66 1.66 7.56 -4.18
C GLU A 66 3.17 7.63 -3.90
N LYS A 67 3.62 7.15 -2.74
CA LYS A 67 5.05 7.11 -2.41
C LYS A 67 5.83 6.14 -3.28
N ASN A 68 5.27 4.97 -3.60
CA ASN A 68 5.89 4.04 -4.54
C ASN A 68 6.07 4.68 -5.91
N LEU A 69 5.06 5.40 -6.38
CA LEU A 69 5.11 6.12 -7.64
C LEU A 69 6.17 7.22 -7.62
N GLN A 70 6.24 8.01 -6.54
CA GLN A 70 7.29 9.02 -6.34
C GLN A 70 8.69 8.39 -6.35
N LEU A 71 8.89 7.25 -5.68
CA LEU A 71 10.15 6.52 -5.69
C LEU A 71 10.53 6.07 -7.10
N ILE A 72 9.60 5.52 -7.88
CA ILE A 72 9.85 5.09 -9.27
C ILE A 72 10.26 6.29 -10.14
N TYR A 73 9.56 7.42 -10.02
CA TYR A 73 9.90 8.62 -10.81
C TYR A 73 11.20 9.29 -10.37
N ALA A 74 11.49 9.32 -9.07
CA ALA A 74 12.75 9.84 -8.53
C ALA A 74 13.93 8.97 -8.96
N VAL A 75 13.84 7.65 -8.77
CA VAL A 75 14.85 6.69 -9.20
C VAL A 75 15.00 6.70 -10.72
N GLY A 76 13.92 6.81 -11.48
CA GLY A 76 13.98 6.94 -12.93
C GLY A 76 14.70 8.21 -13.39
N SER A 77 14.49 9.32 -12.68
CA SER A 77 15.18 10.60 -12.92
C SER A 77 16.67 10.50 -12.57
N GLU A 78 17.01 9.89 -11.44
CA GLU A 78 18.40 9.61 -11.03
C GLU A 78 19.09 8.62 -11.98
N GLN A 79 18.41 7.56 -12.43
CA GLN A 79 18.94 6.63 -13.43
C GLN A 79 19.15 7.31 -14.77
N LYS A 80 18.25 8.22 -15.17
CA LYS A 80 18.42 9.03 -16.38
C LYS A 80 19.63 9.94 -16.24
N LYS A 81 19.76 10.66 -15.12
CA LYS A 81 20.95 11.47 -14.79
C LYS A 81 22.23 10.62 -14.81
N ALA A 82 22.26 9.48 -14.12
CA ALA A 82 23.40 8.57 -14.07
C ALA A 82 23.76 7.94 -15.44
N LYS A 83 22.81 7.78 -16.36
CA LYS A 83 23.09 7.37 -17.75
C LYS A 83 23.60 8.52 -18.63
N LEU A 84 23.27 9.77 -18.31
CA LEU A 84 23.72 10.98 -19.02
C LEU A 84 25.06 11.50 -18.48
N CYS A 85 25.39 11.32 -17.20
CA CYS A 85 26.63 11.77 -16.55
C CYS A 85 27.95 11.16 -17.08
N PRO A 86 28.01 9.95 -17.66
CA PRO A 86 29.22 9.48 -18.33
C PRO A 86 29.53 10.29 -19.60
N ASN A 87 28.50 10.89 -20.22
CA ASN A 87 28.60 11.62 -21.50
C ASN A 87 28.59 13.14 -21.34
N LEU A 88 28.16 13.65 -20.19
CA LEU A 88 28.28 15.06 -19.82
C LEU A 88 29.04 15.15 -18.51
N HIS A 89 30.13 15.94 -18.50
CA HIS A 89 30.86 16.36 -17.31
C HIS A 89 29.91 17.08 -16.32
N CYS A 90 29.10 16.32 -15.59
CA CYS A 90 28.25 16.84 -14.54
C CYS A 90 29.14 17.12 -13.33
N LYS A 91 29.74 18.32 -13.31
CA LYS A 91 30.28 18.91 -12.08
C LYS A 91 29.17 19.65 -11.33
N ASN A 92 29.28 19.51 -10.01
CA ASN A 92 28.57 20.13 -8.89
C ASN A 92 27.24 19.49 -8.51
#